data_AF-A0A1F5B011-F1
#
_entry.id   AF-A0A1F5B011-F1
#
_cell.length_a   1.000
_cell.length_b   1.000
_cell.length_c   1.000
_cell.angle_alpha   90.00
_cell.angle_beta   90.00
_cell.angle_gamma   90.00
#
_symmetry.space_group_name_H-M   'P 1'
#
loop_
_entity.id
_entity.type
_entity.pdbx_description
1 polymer ?
#
loop_
_entity_poly.entity_id
_entity_poly.type
_entity_poly.pdbx_seq_one_letter_code
_entity_poly.pdbx_strand_id
1 'polypeptide(L)'
;MAKALLVLLLIVGAAFFIYRQTNRTDSEEIAMVDSIRDRYAVVVNRFLSATGRAGALGLDTLADADPAAAQVLKLRAELAQLRKTLTEKRAIGRADALAEKIEYFCKKNDIIRP
;
A
#
# COMPACT_ATOMS: atom_id res chain seq x y z
N MET A 1 -30.87 10.51 -42.38
CA MET A 1 -31.19 10.83 -40.98
C MET A 1 -30.89 9.68 -40.02
N ALA A 2 -31.53 8.51 -40.15
CA ALA A 2 -31.36 7.38 -39.21
C ALA A 2 -29.92 6.85 -39.08
N LYS A 3 -29.17 6.78 -40.19
CA LYS A 3 -27.76 6.33 -40.18
C LYS A 3 -26.82 7.29 -39.43
N ALA A 4 -27.07 8.60 -39.51
CA ALA A 4 -26.28 9.60 -38.79
C ALA A 4 -26.56 9.56 -37.28
N LEU A 5 -27.82 9.32 -36.89
CA LEU A 5 -28.21 9.10 -35.49
C LEU A 5 -27.54 7.86 -34.89
N LEU A 6 -27.47 6.76 -35.63
CA LEU A 6 -26.79 5.53 -35.20
C LEU A 6 -25.28 5.74 -34.98
N VAL A 7 -24.62 6.47 -35.89
CA VAL A 7 -23.19 6.80 -35.75
C VAL A 7 -22.96 7.69 -34.54
N LEU A 8 -23.81 8.69 -34.32
CA LEU A 8 -23.72 9.57 -33.15
C LEU A 8 -23.88 8.78 -31.84
N LEU A 9 -24.85 7.86 -31.79
CA LEU A 9 -25.08 6.98 -30.64
C LEU A 9 -23.88 6.06 -30.35
N LEU A 10 -23.24 5.55 -31.42
CA LEU A 10 -22.03 4.73 -31.31
C LEU A 10 -20.85 5.53 -30.76
N ILE A 11 -20.67 6.78 -31.21
CA ILE A 11 -19.60 7.67 -30.74
C ILE A 11 -19.83 8.05 -29.27
N VAL A 12 -21.07 8.39 -28.90
CA VAL A 12 -21.43 8.67 -27.49
C VAL A 12 -21.23 7.43 -26.61
N GLY A 13 -21.61 6.25 -27.10
CA GLY A 13 -21.39 4.98 -26.39
C GLY A 13 -19.91 4.65 -26.22
N ALA A 14 -19.09 4.84 -27.25
CA ALA A 14 -17.65 4.63 -27.19
C ALA A 14 -16.98 5.65 -26.26
N ALA A 15 -17.37 6.92 -26.32
CA ALA A 15 -16.89 7.95 -25.40
C ALA A 15 -17.29 7.65 -23.96
N PHE A 16 -18.52 7.19 -23.72
CA PHE A 16 -18.98 6.77 -22.38
C PHE A 16 -18.27 5.52 -21.88
N PHE A 17 -17.96 4.56 -22.77
CA PHE A 17 -17.22 3.35 -22.44
C PHE A 17 -15.76 3.67 -22.10
N ILE A 18 -15.10 4.51 -22.91
CA ILE A 18 -13.74 5.00 -22.66
C ILE A 18 -13.73 5.81 -21.36
N TYR A 19 -14.69 6.71 -21.16
CA TYR A 19 -14.84 7.48 -19.92
C TYR A 19 -15.05 6.57 -18.71
N ARG A 20 -15.89 5.54 -18.80
CA ARG A 20 -16.07 4.54 -17.72
C ARG A 20 -14.82 3.68 -17.49
N GLN A 21 -14.03 3.43 -18.54
CA GLN A 21 -12.79 2.66 -18.46
C GLN A 21 -11.62 3.48 -17.93
N THR A 22 -11.57 4.79 -18.23
CA THR A 22 -10.52 5.72 -17.78
C THR A 22 -10.85 6.40 -16.45
N ASN A 23 -12.13 6.66 -16.14
CA ASN A 23 -12.63 6.92 -14.77
C ASN A 23 -12.73 5.66 -13.91
N ARG A 24 -12.04 4.58 -14.29
CA ARG A 24 -11.38 3.74 -13.28
C ARG A 24 -10.21 4.54 -12.71
N THR A 25 -10.50 5.70 -12.13
CA THR A 25 -9.65 6.32 -11.13
C THR A 25 -9.38 5.21 -10.13
N ASP A 26 -8.12 4.82 -9.95
CA ASP A 26 -7.75 3.97 -8.84
C ASP A 26 -8.45 4.55 -7.61
N SER A 27 -9.33 3.75 -7.00
CA SER A 27 -10.18 4.23 -5.91
C SER A 27 -9.30 4.96 -4.90
N GLU A 28 -9.76 6.11 -4.41
CA GLU A 28 -9.03 6.87 -3.38
C GLU A 28 -8.61 5.95 -2.21
N GLU A 29 -9.43 4.94 -1.90
CA GLU A 29 -9.14 3.88 -0.93
C GLU A 29 -7.90 3.04 -1.31
N ILE A 30 -7.73 2.69 -2.58
CA ILE A 30 -6.55 1.98 -3.08
C ILE A 30 -5.30 2.88 -2.99
N ALA A 31 -5.42 4.16 -3.34
CA ALA A 31 -4.32 5.11 -3.24
C ALA A 31 -3.87 5.31 -1.78
N MET A 32 -4.82 5.33 -0.84
CA MET A 32 -4.51 5.37 0.60
C MET A 32 -3.74 4.14 1.08
N VAL A 33 -4.15 2.94 0.66
CA VAL A 33 -3.43 1.70 0.98
C VAL A 33 -2.03 1.67 0.34
N ASP A 34 -1.91 2.11 -0.91
CA ASP A 34 -0.63 2.15 -1.61
C ASP A 34 0.34 3.19 -0.99
N SER A 35 -0.17 4.31 -0.48
CA SER A 35 0.63 5.27 0.31
C SER A 35 1.24 4.65 1.57
N ILE A 36 0.47 3.83 2.31
CA ILE A 36 1.00 3.09 3.46
C ILE A 36 2.05 2.07 3.01
N ARG A 37 1.79 1.36 1.91
CA ARG A 37 2.72 0.37 1.35
C ARG A 37 4.07 1.00 0.99
N ASP A 38 4.06 2.16 0.34
CA ASP A 38 5.27 2.81 -0.12
C ASP A 38 6.10 3.33 1.07
N ARG A 39 5.44 3.90 2.11
CA ARG A 39 6.09 4.25 3.38
C ARG A 39 6.67 3.02 4.08
N TYR A 40 5.95 1.90 4.08
CA TYR A 40 6.43 0.64 4.63
C TYR A 40 7.70 0.15 3.92
N ALA A 41 7.74 0.21 2.59
CA ALA A 41 8.92 -0.19 1.81
C ALA A 41 10.17 0.64 2.19
N VAL A 42 10.02 1.95 2.37
CA VAL A 42 11.11 2.84 2.81
C VAL A 42 11.62 2.46 4.20
N VAL A 43 10.72 2.23 5.16
CA VAL A 43 11.08 1.88 6.53
C VAL A 43 11.73 0.50 6.61
N VAL A 44 11.22 -0.48 5.88
CA VAL A 44 11.82 -1.83 5.80
C VAL A 44 13.23 -1.77 5.21
N ASN A 45 13.43 -1.01 4.13
CA ASN A 45 14.75 -0.87 3.54
C ASN A 45 15.73 -0.21 4.51
N ARG A 46 15.27 0.79 5.28
CA ARG A 46 16.06 1.40 6.35
C ARG A 46 16.41 0.39 7.45
N PHE A 47 15.46 -0.41 7.90
CA PHE A 47 15.69 -1.46 8.90
C PHE A 47 16.73 -2.48 8.41
N LEU A 48 16.53 -3.04 7.20
CA LEU A 48 17.46 -4.02 6.61
C LEU A 48 18.85 -3.43 6.38
N SER A 49 18.92 -2.15 6.01
CA SER A 49 20.19 -1.45 5.85
C SER A 49 20.92 -1.25 7.18
N ALA A 50 20.20 -1.01 8.28
CA ALA A 50 20.77 -0.84 9.62
C ALA A 50 21.24 -2.18 10.21
N THR A 51 20.45 -3.24 10.05
CA THR A 51 20.80 -4.59 10.52
C THR A 51 21.90 -5.24 9.68
N GLY A 52 21.89 -5.06 8.36
CA GLY A 52 22.95 -5.54 7.47
C GLY A 52 24.30 -4.87 7.72
N ARG A 53 24.31 -3.58 8.06
CA ARG A 53 25.54 -2.85 8.45
C ARG A 53 26.05 -3.25 9.84
N ALA A 54 25.16 -3.57 10.78
CA ALA A 54 25.53 -4.07 12.11
C ALA A 54 26.36 -5.36 12.00
N GLY A 55 25.87 -6.30 11.18
CA GLY A 55 26.53 -7.59 10.97
C GLY A 55 27.85 -7.50 10.18
N ALA A 56 28.02 -6.48 9.34
CA ALA A 56 29.22 -6.31 8.53
C ALA A 56 30.35 -5.54 9.23
N LEU A 57 30.02 -4.59 10.12
CA LEU A 57 31.00 -3.66 10.69
C LEU A 57 31.18 -3.77 12.21
N GLY A 58 30.38 -4.58 12.91
CA GLY A 58 30.43 -4.69 14.37
C GLY A 58 30.13 -3.38 15.10
N LEU A 59 29.57 -2.40 14.39
CA LEU A 59 29.15 -1.10 14.91
C LEU A 59 27.76 -1.22 15.53
N ASP A 60 27.50 -0.41 16.55
CA ASP A 60 26.24 -0.33 17.29
C ASP A 60 25.13 0.36 16.46
N THR A 61 24.85 -0.18 15.27
CA THR A 61 23.76 0.29 14.40
C THR A 61 22.41 -0.35 14.78
N LEU A 62 22.36 -1.13 15.87
CA LEU A 62 21.11 -1.53 16.51
C LEU A 62 20.27 -0.29 16.91
N ALA A 63 20.95 0.80 17.30
CA ALA A 63 20.32 2.09 17.63
C ALA A 63 19.48 2.69 16.49
N ASP A 64 19.77 2.34 15.23
CA ASP A 64 18.99 2.77 14.05
C ASP A 64 17.92 1.75 13.62
N ALA A 65 18.03 0.49 14.08
CA ALA A 65 17.06 -0.57 13.79
C ALA A 65 15.80 -0.44 14.65
N ASP A 66 15.95 -0.08 15.93
CA ASP A 66 14.84 0.16 16.87
C ASP A 66 13.85 1.25 16.42
N PRO A 67 14.29 2.46 16.02
CA PRO A 67 13.38 3.49 15.53
C PRO A 67 12.70 3.09 14.21
N ALA A 68 13.35 2.28 13.37
CA ALA A 68 12.73 1.74 12.16
C ALA A 68 11.66 0.68 12.51
N ALA A 69 11.93 -0.19 13.49
CA ALA A 69 10.97 -1.16 14.00
C ALA A 69 9.73 -0.48 14.61
N ALA A 70 9.93 0.59 15.40
CA ALA A 70 8.84 1.40 15.94
C ALA A 70 7.98 2.04 14.83
N GLN A 71 8.61 2.51 13.75
CA GLN A 71 7.88 3.03 12.58
C GLN A 71 7.08 1.95 11.85
N VAL A 72 7.59 0.73 11.75
CA VAL A 72 6.82 -0.41 11.18
C VAL A 72 5.57 -0.68 12.03
N LEU A 73 5.69 -0.67 13.37
CA LEU A 73 4.54 -0.84 14.27
C LEU A 73 3.53 0.30 14.14
N LYS A 74 3.99 1.54 13.96
CA LYS A 74 3.10 2.68 13.70
C LYS A 74 2.35 2.52 12.38
N LEU A 75 3.04 2.14 11.30
CA LEU A 75 2.40 1.88 10.00
C LEU A 75 1.41 0.73 10.06
N ARG A 76 1.68 -0.30 10.87
CA ARG A 76 0.73 -1.39 11.14
C ARG A 76 -0.55 -0.87 11.79
N ALA A 77 -0.42 -0.01 12.80
CA ALA A 77 -1.56 0.59 13.48
C ALA A 77 -2.37 1.52 12.56
N GLU A 78 -1.68 2.33 11.74
CA GLU A 78 -2.31 3.18 10.71
C GLU A 78 -3.07 2.33 9.69
N LEU A 79 -2.49 1.21 9.22
CA LEU A 79 -3.16 0.30 8.30
C LEU A 79 -4.39 -0.35 8.93
N ALA A 80 -4.32 -0.72 10.21
CA ALA A 80 -5.45 -1.28 10.95
C ALA A 80 -6.58 -0.27 11.14
N GLN A 81 -6.26 1.02 11.32
CA GLN A 81 -7.25 2.09 11.35
C GLN A 81 -7.87 2.33 9.97
N LEU A 82 -7.04 2.42 8.92
CA LEU A 82 -7.50 2.59 7.54
C LEU A 82 -8.42 1.44 7.13
N ARG A 83 -8.07 0.19 7.48
CA ARG A 83 -8.90 -1.00 7.18
C ARG A 83 -10.33 -0.90 7.72
N LYS A 84 -10.56 -0.18 8.83
CA LYS A 84 -11.91 0.02 9.39
C LYS A 84 -12.77 0.98 8.56
N THR A 85 -12.14 1.84 7.76
CA THR A 85 -12.80 2.83 6.91
C THR A 85 -12.92 2.39 5.46
N LEU A 86 -12.23 1.31 5.06
CA LEU A 86 -12.31 0.76 3.70
C LEU A 86 -13.66 0.10 3.45
N THR A 87 -14.26 0.41 2.31
CA THR A 87 -15.52 -0.16 1.86
C THR A 87 -15.35 -1.00 0.60
N GLU A 88 -14.31 -0.73 -0.19
CA GLU A 88 -14.05 -1.45 -1.42
C GLU A 88 -13.34 -2.77 -1.19
N LYS A 89 -13.91 -3.85 -1.74
CA LYS A 89 -13.31 -5.20 -1.68
C LYS A 89 -11.87 -5.24 -2.21
N ARG A 90 -11.54 -4.43 -3.21
CA ARG A 90 -10.18 -4.36 -3.77
C ARG A 90 -9.20 -3.69 -2.81
N ALA A 91 -9.60 -2.57 -2.19
CA ALA A 91 -8.78 -1.87 -1.21
C ALA A 91 -8.59 -2.74 0.05
N ILE A 92 -9.65 -3.40 0.52
CA ILE A 92 -9.60 -4.36 1.63
C ILE A 92 -8.61 -5.49 1.31
N GLY A 93 -8.71 -6.11 0.14
CA GLY A 93 -7.78 -7.19 -0.25
C GLY A 93 -6.32 -6.74 -0.31
N ARG A 94 -6.04 -5.51 -0.76
CA ARG A 94 -4.68 -4.94 -0.74
C ARG A 94 -4.22 -4.64 0.68
N ALA A 95 -5.09 -4.10 1.53
CA ALA A 95 -4.77 -3.83 2.92
C ALA A 95 -4.46 -5.11 3.70
N ASP A 96 -5.21 -6.19 3.41
CA ASP A 96 -5.01 -7.51 4.02
C ASP A 96 -3.66 -8.11 3.61
N ALA A 97 -3.34 -8.07 2.31
CA ALA A 97 -2.05 -8.53 1.80
C ALA A 97 -0.88 -7.71 2.37
N LEU A 98 -1.06 -6.40 2.57
CA LEU A 98 -0.05 -5.55 3.19
C LEU A 98 0.10 -5.87 4.69
N ALA A 99 -1.01 -6.09 5.39
CA ALA A 99 -1.00 -6.45 6.81
C ALA A 99 -0.27 -7.78 7.05
N GLU A 100 -0.50 -8.78 6.19
CA GLU A 100 0.20 -10.07 6.25
C GLU A 100 1.71 -9.90 6.05
N LYS A 101 2.14 -9.07 5.07
CA LYS A 101 3.56 -8.76 4.87
C LYS A 101 4.20 -8.08 6.08
N ILE A 102 3.51 -7.10 6.65
CA ILE A 102 3.98 -6.39 7.85
C ILE A 102 4.11 -7.38 9.02
N GLU A 103 3.12 -8.25 9.23
CA GLU A 103 3.13 -9.23 10.31
C GLU A 103 4.24 -10.27 10.13
N TYR A 104 4.43 -10.79 8.92
CA TYR A 104 5.53 -11.69 8.60
C TYR A 104 6.89 -11.04 8.87
N PHE A 105 7.06 -9.78 8.45
CA PHE A 105 8.28 -9.03 8.70
C PHE A 105 8.53 -8.83 10.21
N CYS A 106 7.52 -8.43 10.97
CA CYS A 106 7.65 -8.27 12.42
C CYS A 106 8.03 -9.58 13.09
N LYS A 107 7.39 -10.70 12.72
CA LYS A 107 7.69 -12.03 13.27
C LYS A 107 9.10 -12.50 12.92
N LYS A 108 9.56 -12.24 11.70
CA LYS A 108 10.88 -12.68 11.23
C LYS A 108 12.03 -11.94 11.92
N ASN A 109 11.81 -10.69 12.34
CA ASN A 109 12.85 -9.83 12.90
C ASN A 109 12.65 -9.57 14.39
N ASP A 110 11.86 -10.41 15.08
CA ASP A 110 11.53 -10.28 16.51
C ASP A 110 11.12 -8.87 16.93
N ILE A 111 10.38 -8.18 16.06
CA ILE A 111 9.80 -6.87 16.38
C ILE A 111 8.60 -7.12 17.28
N ILE A 112 8.84 -7.08 18.60
CA ILE A 112 7.86 -7.37 19.64
C ILE A 112 6.71 -6.36 19.57
N ARG A 113 5.47 -6.86 19.62
CA ARG A 113 4.27 -6.03 19.80
C ARG A 113 4.33 -5.38 21.19
N PRO A 114 4.27 -4.04 21.33
CA PRO A 114 3.78 -3.44 22.56
C PRO A 114 2.29 -3.79 22.77
#